data_AF-A0A3R6PWE6-F1
#
_entry.id   AF-A0A3R6PWE6-F1
#
_cell.length_a   1.000
_cell.length_b   1.000
_cell.length_c   1.000
_cell.angle_alpha   90.00
_cell.angle_beta   90.00
_cell.angle_gamma   90.00
#
_symmetry.space_group_name_H-M   'P 1'
#
loop_
_entity.id
_entity.type
_entity.pdbx_description
1 polymer ?
#
loop_
_entity_poly.entity_id
_entity_poly.type
_entity_poly.pdbx_seq_one_letter_code
_entity_poly.pdbx_strand_id
1 'polypeptide(L)' 'MAKVWKIDKPCMDCGVMMYAVYPGQRYCEKCRKARFLKKDEPKPKKLTLQDIMREADKEGLQYASYCKKHGLY' A
#
# COMPACT_ATOMS: atom_id res chain seq x y z
N MET A 1 4.47 -27.29 17.06
CA MET A 1 4.92 -25.94 16.62
C MET A 1 6.41 -26.04 16.31
N ALA A 2 6.83 -25.79 15.06
CA ALA A 2 8.24 -25.90 14.70
C ALA A 2 9.07 -24.83 15.42
N LYS A 3 10.16 -25.23 16.09
CA LYS A 3 11.07 -24.31 16.78
C LYS A 3 11.90 -23.57 15.72
N VAL A 4 11.57 -22.30 15.48
CA VAL A 4 12.30 -21.46 14.52
C VAL A 4 13.58 -20.96 15.17
N TRP A 5 14.72 -21.41 14.67
CA TRP A 5 16.04 -20.96 15.13
C TRP A 5 16.36 -19.58 14.56
N LYS A 6 17.01 -18.75 15.36
CA LYS A 6 17.55 -17.46 14.93
C LYS A 6 18.85 -17.70 14.17
N ILE A 7 19.06 -16.95 13.09
CA ILE A 7 20.22 -17.08 12.19
C ILE A 7 20.88 -15.73 11.97
N ASP A 8 22.16 -15.76 11.60
CA ASP A 8 22.89 -14.59 11.13
C ASP A 8 22.81 -14.52 9.61
N LYS A 9 22.43 -13.36 9.06
CA LYS A 9 22.31 -13.16 7.60
C LYS A 9 22.46 -11.70 7.21
N PRO A 10 22.99 -11.41 6.00
CA PRO A 10 23.01 -10.05 5.49
C PRO A 10 21.61 -9.55 5.12
N CYS A 11 21.40 -8.25 5.22
CA CYS A 11 20.22 -7.57 4.71
C CYS A 11 20.19 -7.64 3.17
N MET A 12 19.03 -7.99 2.61
CA MET A 12 18.88 -8.17 1.17
C MET A 12 19.04 -6.87 0.35
N ASP A 13 18.76 -5.71 0.94
CA ASP A 13 18.88 -4.39 0.28
C ASP A 13 20.27 -3.75 0.44
N CYS A 14 20.80 -3.65 1.66
CA CYS A 14 22.03 -2.89 1.94
C CYS A 14 23.23 -3.77 2.31
N GLY A 15 23.09 -5.09 2.37
CA GLY A 15 24.17 -6.01 2.71
C GLY A 15 24.61 -6.02 4.18
N VAL A 16 24.10 -5.12 5.03
CA VAL A 16 24.43 -5.06 6.47
C VAL A 16 24.18 -6.42 7.13
N MET A 17 25.19 -6.94 7.84
CA MET A 17 25.06 -8.20 8.58
C MET A 17 24.09 -8.04 9.75
N MET A 18 23.10 -8.92 9.83
CA MET A 18 22.12 -8.97 10.91
C MET A 18 22.36 -10.23 11.73
N TYR A 19 22.42 -10.08 13.05
CA TYR A 19 22.71 -11.18 13.97
C TYR A 19 21.46 -11.64 14.70
N ALA A 20 21.36 -12.96 14.94
CA ALA A 20 20.28 -13.59 15.68
C ALA A 20 18.86 -13.16 15.23
N VAL A 21 18.65 -13.07 13.91
CA VAL A 21 17.36 -12.69 13.32
C VAL A 21 16.53 -13.91 12.95
N TYR A 22 15.21 -13.73 12.85
CA TYR A 22 14.36 -14.79 12.33
C TYR A 22 14.63 -15.04 10.84
N PRO A 23 14.53 -16.29 10.34
CA PRO A 23 14.74 -16.60 8.93
C PRO A 23 13.85 -15.77 7.98
N GLY A 24 12.63 -15.44 8.44
CA GLY A 24 11.69 -14.58 7.72
C GLY A 24 12.09 -13.10 7.63
N GLN A 25 13.01 -12.63 8.47
CA GLN A 25 13.48 -11.24 8.44
C GLN A 25 14.47 -11.05 7.28
N ARG A 26 14.02 -10.36 6.22
CA ARG A 26 14.83 -10.13 5.00
C ARG A 26 15.63 -8.83 5.01
N TYR A 27 15.18 -7.85 5.77
CA TYR A 27 15.72 -6.49 5.74
C TYR A 27 16.12 -6.04 7.15
N CYS A 28 17.17 -5.23 7.22
CA CYS A 28 17.52 -4.51 8.45
C CYS A 28 16.45 -3.47 8.76
N GLU A 29 16.43 -2.95 9.99
CA GLU A 29 15.40 -1.99 10.42
C GLU A 29 15.35 -0.73 9.55
N LYS A 30 16.51 -0.26 9.07
CA LYS A 30 16.61 0.91 8.17
C LYS A 30 15.92 0.64 6.82
N CYS A 31 16.30 -0.45 6.14
CA CYS A 31 15.69 -0.82 4.86
C CYS A 31 14.22 -1.20 5.00
N ARG A 32 13.85 -1.84 6.11
CA ARG A 32 12.45 -2.11 6.45
C ARG A 32 11.67 -0.80 6.53
N LYS A 33 12.09 0.15 7.36
CA LYS A 33 11.42 1.46 7.51
C LYS A 33 11.33 2.23 6.20
N ALA A 34 12.41 2.29 5.41
CA ALA A 34 12.41 2.95 4.11
C ALA A 34 11.36 2.36 3.15
N ARG A 35 11.16 1.03 3.16
CA ARG A 35 10.11 0.36 2.36
C ARG A 35 8.70 0.61 2.88
N PHE A 36 8.51 0.73 4.20
CA PHE A 36 7.21 1.06 4.77
C PHE A 36 6.84 2.52 4.48
N LEU A 37 7.78 3.46 4.61
CA LEU A 37 7.55 4.87 4.32
C LEU A 37 7.22 5.13 2.84
N LYS A 38 7.77 4.35 1.91
CA LYS A 38 7.38 4.41 0.49
C LYS A 38 5.94 3.95 0.22
N LYS A 39 5.31 3.20 1.13
CA LYS A 39 3.89 2.82 0.99
C LYS A 39 2.92 3.89 1.49
N ASP A 40 3.43 4.94 2.13
CA ASP A 40 2.65 6.11 2.55
C ASP A 40 2.51 7.16 1.44
N GLU A 41 2.90 6.83 0.20
CA GLU A 41 2.31 7.52 -0.93
C GLU A 41 0.80 7.29 -0.83
N PRO A 42 -0.02 8.35 -0.66
CA PRO A 42 -1.45 8.20 -0.62
C PRO A 42 -1.84 7.55 -1.94
N LYS A 43 -2.18 6.26 -1.88
CA LYS A 43 -2.75 5.49 -2.99
C LYS A 43 -3.74 6.45 -3.65
N PRO A 44 -3.60 6.78 -4.94
CA PRO A 44 -4.47 7.77 -5.57
C PRO A 44 -5.88 7.35 -5.21
N LYS A 45 -6.57 8.20 -4.43
CA LYS A 45 -7.93 7.93 -3.99
C LYS A 45 -8.71 7.83 -5.28
N LYS A 46 -8.89 6.60 -5.75
CA LYS A 46 -9.84 6.28 -6.81
C LYS A 46 -11.13 6.84 -6.25
N LEU A 47 -11.64 7.90 -6.88
CA LEU A 47 -12.88 8.54 -6.48
C LEU A 47 -13.89 7.42 -6.26
N THR A 48 -14.37 7.25 -5.03
CA THR A 48 -15.19 6.08 -4.74
C THR A 48 -16.53 6.24 -5.47
N LEU A 49 -17.21 5.14 -5.81
CA LEU A 49 -18.56 5.21 -6.38
C LEU A 49 -19.48 6.10 -5.52
N GLN A 50 -19.26 6.14 -4.21
CA GLN A 50 -20.00 6.99 -3.28
C GLN A 50 -19.74 8.50 -3.48
N ASP A 51 -18.52 8.89 -3.84
CA ASP A 51 -18.19 10.28 -4.17
C ASP A 51 -18.88 10.69 -5.47
N ILE A 52 -18.85 9.81 -6.48
CA ILE A 52 -19.51 10.02 -7.77
C ILE A 52 -21.02 10.10 -7.61
N MET A 53 -21.64 9.22 -6.82
CA MET A 53 -23.08 9.26 -6.54
C MET A 53 -23.48 10.54 -5.81
N ARG A 54 -22.69 10.97 -4.80
CA ARG A 54 -22.94 12.22 -4.07
C ARG A 54 -22.84 13.45 -4.96
N GLU A 55 -21.93 13.47 -5.93
CA GLU A 55 -21.84 14.55 -6.92
C GLU A 55 -23.00 14.53 -7.92
N ALA A 56 -23.41 13.35 -8.37
CA ALA A 56 -24.57 13.17 -9.23
C ALA A 56 -25.87 13.65 -8.54
N ASP A 57 -26.06 13.33 -7.25
CA ASP A 57 -27.20 13.80 -6.44
C ASP A 57 -27.20 15.33 -6.27
N LYS A 58 -26.03 15.96 -6.11
CA LYS A 58 -25.92 17.42 -6.08
C LYS A 58 -26.29 18.09 -7.40
N GLU A 59 -25.95 17.46 -8.52
CA GLU A 59 -26.37 17.93 -9.85
C GLU A 59 -27.82 17.52 -10.19
N GLY A 60 -28.48 16.72 -9.34
CA GLY A 60 -29.82 16.18 -9.59
C GLY A 60 -29.86 15.20 -10.77
N LEU A 61 -28.72 14.61 -11.13
CA LEU A 61 -28.56 13.69 -12.25
C LEU A 61 -28.42 12.27 -11.72
N GLN A 62 -29.01 11.29 -12.42
CA GLN A 62 -28.70 9.90 -12.13
C GLN A 62 -27.24 9.59 -12.49
N TYR A 63 -26.66 8.63 -11.76
CA TYR A 63 -25.31 8.11 -11.97
C TYR A 63 -24.96 7.88 -13.45
N ALA A 64 -25.85 7.25 -14.21
CA ALA A 64 -25.65 6.98 -15.64
C ALA A 64 -25.50 8.26 -16.50
N SER A 65 -26.25 9.31 -16.18
CA SER A 65 -26.17 10.61 -16.87
C SER A 65 -24.93 11.39 -16.45
N TYR A 66 -24.56 11.31 -15.16
CA TYR A 66 -23.34 11.91 -14.63
C TYR A 66 -22.09 11.27 -15.27
N CYS A 67 -22.03 9.93 -15.37
CA CYS A 67 -20.91 9.24 -16.02
C CYS A 67 -20.74 9.62 -17.50
N LYS A 68 -21.84 9.81 -18.24
CA LYS A 68 -21.80 10.28 -19.64
C LYS A 68 -21.34 11.72 -19.77
N LYS A 69 -21.73 12.59 -18.83
CA LYS A 69 -21.39 14.03 -18.84
C LYS A 69 -19.94 14.28 -18.45
N HIS A 70 -19.40 13.48 -17.52
CA HIS A 70 -18.04 13.64 -16.97
C HIS A 70 -17.00 12.68 -17.57
N GLY A 71 -17.37 11.89 -18.59
CA GLY A 71 -16.44 11.02 -19.32
C GLY A 71 -15.87 9.88 -18.46
N LEU A 72 -16.67 9.36 -17.53
CA LEU A 72 -16.26 8.29 -16.60
C LEU A 72 -16.47 6.88 -17.16
N TYR A 73 -16.76 6.74 -18.46
CA TYR A 73 -17.03 5.46 -19.15
C TYR A 73 -16.37 5.41 -20.53
#